data_AF-A0A662IFN9-F1
#
_entry.id   AF-A0A662IFN9-F1
#
_cell.length_a   1.000
_cell.length_b   1.000
_cell.length_c   1.000
_cell.angle_alpha   90.00
_cell.angle_beta   90.00
_cell.angle_gamma   90.00
#
_symmetry.space_group_name_H-M   'P 1'
#
loop_
_entity.id
_entity.type
_entity.pdbx_description
1 polymer ?
#
loop_
_entity_poly.entity_id
_entity_poly.type
_entity_poly.pdbx_seq_one_letter_code
_entity_poly.pdbx_strand_id
1 'polypeptide(L)' 'MSRARTCIYYKHTSNGTRCVLLSPEEWRLRGYALKDYCLRGGNGCPVLARVLSSSPDCDFLSSIVNKRRGLERGA' A
#
# COMPACT_ATOMS: atom_id res chain seq x y z
N MET A 1 -19.36 1.17 -1.61
CA MET A 1 -17.91 0.95 -1.48
C MET A 1 -17.18 2.15 -2.07
N SER A 2 -16.73 3.08 -1.23
CA SER A 2 -15.95 4.23 -1.69
C SER A 2 -14.61 3.74 -2.19
N ARG A 3 -14.44 3.63 -3.52
CA ARG A 3 -13.14 3.33 -4.15
C ARG A 3 -12.17 4.39 -3.67
N ALA A 4 -11.25 4.01 -2.79
CA ALA A 4 -10.14 4.87 -2.43
C ALA A 4 -9.44 5.26 -3.74
N ARG A 5 -9.44 6.56 -4.07
CA ARG A 5 -8.84 7.06 -5.32
C ARG A 5 -7.35 6.69 -5.38
N THR A 6 -6.72 6.53 -4.22
CA THR A 6 -5.30 6.23 -4.05
C THR A 6 -5.06 4.79 -3.58
N CYS A 7 -3.91 4.24 -3.95
CA CYS A 7 -3.42 2.93 -3.57
C CYS A 7 -3.35 2.78 -2.04
N ILE A 8 -3.77 1.63 -1.52
CA ILE A 8 -3.75 1.35 -0.07
C ILE A 8 -2.34 1.36 0.53
N TYR A 9 -1.31 1.14 -0.29
CA TYR A 9 0.08 1.16 0.12
C TYR A 9 0.70 2.57 0.04
N TYR A 10 -0.01 3.56 -0.51
CA TYR A 10 0.44 4.94 -0.53
C TYR A 10 -0.03 5.66 0.73
N LYS A 11 0.88 5.85 1.68
CA LYS A 11 0.57 6.35 3.03
C LYS A 11 1.51 7.47 3.44
N HIS A 12 1.00 8.35 4.31
CA HIS A 12 1.80 9.38 4.95
C HIS A 12 2.68 8.75 6.04
N THR A 13 3.98 9.04 6.01
CA THR A 13 4.97 8.58 6.98
C THR A 13 5.76 9.78 7.51
N SER A 14 6.57 9.60 8.55
CA SER A 14 7.44 10.67 9.08
C SER A 14 8.39 11.26 8.03
N ASN A 15 8.69 10.51 6.97
CA ASN A 15 9.52 10.93 5.83
C ASN A 15 8.68 11.45 4.64
N GLY A 16 7.42 11.81 4.88
CA GLY A 16 6.46 12.23 3.86
C GLY A 16 5.62 11.08 3.30
N THR A 17 4.81 11.38 2.28
CA THR A 17 3.88 10.43 1.67
C THR A 17 4.61 9.53 0.66
N ARG A 18 4.59 8.22 0.92
CA ARG A 18 5.32 7.23 0.13
C ARG A 18 4.58 5.91 -0.02
N CYS A 19 5.01 5.10 -0.99
CA CYS A 19 4.61 3.69 -1.04
C CYS A 19 5.33 2.92 0.08
N VAL A 20 4.57 2.22 0.93
CA VAL A 20 5.14 1.44 2.05
C VAL A 20 5.78 0.13 1.59
N LEU A 21 5.53 -0.31 0.36
CA LEU A 21 6.15 -1.50 -0.25
C LEU A 21 7.61 -1.26 -0.68
N LEU A 22 8.08 -0.02 -0.62
CA LEU A 22 9.48 0.32 -0.90
C LEU A 22 10.12 0.95 0.34
N SER A 23 11.42 0.71 0.50
CA SER A 23 12.22 1.42 1.50
C SER A 23 12.25 2.92 1.21
N PRO A 24 12.47 3.79 2.21
CA PRO A 24 12.56 5.25 2.00
C PRO A 24 13.60 5.65 0.96
N GLU A 25 14.73 4.94 0.90
CA GLU A 25 15.80 5.15 -0.09
C GLU A 25 15.32 4.82 -1.50
N GLU A 26 14.74 3.65 -1.72
CA GLU A 26 14.18 3.28 -3.03
C GLU A 26 13.04 4.20 -3.46
N TRP A 27 12.21 4.65 -2.51
CA TRP A 27 11.15 5.61 -2.79
C TRP A 27 11.71 6.97 -3.21
N ARG A 28 12.84 7.42 -2.67
CA ARG A 28 13.49 8.66 -3.16
C ARG A 28 13.97 8.52 -4.60
N LEU A 29 14.48 7.36 -4.98
CA LEU A 29 15.00 7.09 -6.33
C LEU A 29 13.87 6.93 -7.36
N ARG A 30 12.81 6.19 -7.03
CA ARG A 30 11.78 5.74 -7.99
C ARG A 30 10.39 6.31 -7.72
N GLY A 31 10.21 7.01 -6.60
CA GLY A 31 8.91 7.47 -6.12
C GLY A 31 8.22 8.44 -7.06
N TYR A 32 8.97 9.28 -7.80
CA TYR A 32 8.39 10.19 -8.78
C TYR A 32 7.61 9.43 -9.88
N ALA A 33 8.21 8.41 -10.47
CA ALA A 33 7.58 7.57 -11.49
C ALA A 33 6.44 6.71 -10.92
N LEU A 34 6.59 6.23 -9.67
CA LEU A 34 5.62 5.35 -9.03
C LEU A 34 4.41 6.08 -8.41
N LYS A 35 4.56 7.39 -8.14
CA LYS A 35 3.53 8.23 -7.52
C LYS A 35 2.25 8.25 -8.33
N ASP A 36 2.34 8.36 -9.64
CA ASP A 36 1.19 8.40 -10.54
C ASP A 36 0.34 7.11 -10.46
N TYR A 37 0.99 5.94 -10.46
CA TYR A 37 0.31 4.66 -10.22
C TYR A 37 -0.35 4.62 -8.84
N CYS A 38 0.34 5.10 -7.81
CA CYS A 38 -0.19 5.16 -6.45
C CYS A 38 -1.41 6.09 -6.35
N LEU A 39 -1.43 7.21 -7.08
CA LEU A 39 -2.56 8.15 -7.11
C LEU A 39 -3.75 7.63 -7.92
N ARG A 40 -3.54 6.68 -8.84
CA ARG A 40 -4.60 5.98 -9.60
C ARG A 40 -5.06 4.67 -8.96
N GLY A 41 -4.94 4.54 -7.64
CA GLY A 41 -5.38 3.34 -6.92
C GLY A 41 -4.43 2.14 -7.00
N GLY A 42 -3.24 2.29 -7.60
CA GLY A 42 -2.25 1.22 -7.74
C GLY A 42 -2.41 0.36 -8.99
N ASN A 43 -3.33 0.71 -9.90
CA ASN A 43 -3.55 -0.05 -11.14
C ASN A 43 -2.32 0.03 -12.06
N GLY A 44 -1.83 -1.12 -12.51
CA GLY A 44 -0.63 -1.23 -13.35
C GLY A 44 0.69 -0.95 -12.63
N CYS A 45 0.69 -0.85 -11.29
CA CYS A 45 1.91 -0.58 -10.53
C CYS A 45 2.85 -1.81 -10.56
N PRO A 46 4.09 -1.69 -11.10
CA PRO A 46 5.01 -2.83 -11.21
C PRO A 46 5.49 -3.34 -9.85
N VAL A 47 5.56 -2.47 -8.84
CA VAL A 47 5.92 -2.86 -7.47
C VAL A 47 4.82 -3.70 -6.85
N LEU A 48 3.57 -3.25 -6.98
CA LEU A 48 2.42 -3.99 -6.47
C LEU A 48 2.27 -5.34 -7.20
N ALA A 49 2.44 -5.34 -8.53
CA ALA A 49 2.38 -6.55 -9.34
C ALA A 49 3.42 -7.59 -8.89
N ARG A 50 4.66 -7.16 -8.59
CA ARG A 50 5.70 -8.06 -8.05
C ARG A 50 5.34 -8.61 -6.68
N VAL A 51 4.82 -7.77 -5.77
CA VAL A 51 4.42 -8.23 -4.43
C VAL A 51 3.28 -9.24 -4.54
N LEU A 52 2.29 -9.00 -5.42
CA LEU A 52 1.18 -9.91 -5.65
C LEU A 52 1.62 -11.20 -6.37
N SER A 53 2.54 -11.13 -7.34
CA SER A 53 2.99 -12.34 -8.06
C SER A 53 4.02 -13.16 -7.28
N SER A 54 4.72 -12.54 -6.31
CA SER A 54 5.75 -13.19 -5.50
C SER A 54 5.18 -13.84 -4.23
N SER A 55 3.86 -13.89 -4.07
CA SER A 55 3.19 -14.47 -2.91
C SER A 55 2.58 -15.83 -3.25
N PRO A 56 3.22 -16.97 -2.89
CA PRO A 56 2.57 -18.28 -2.85
C PRO A 56 1.62 -18.45 -1.65
N ASP A 57 1.62 -17.56 -0.64
CA ASP A 57 0.81 -17.72 0.58
C ASP A 57 0.12 -16.40 1.01
N CYS A 58 -1.19 -16.33 0.75
CA CYS A 58 -2.07 -15.17 0.95
C CYS A 58 -2.68 -15.05 2.36
N ASP A 59 -1.93 -15.22 3.46
CA ASP A 59 -2.50 -15.11 4.82
C ASP A 59 -2.07 -13.87 5.63
N PHE A 60 -0.91 -13.27 5.35
CA PHE A 60 -0.38 -12.21 6.21
C PHE A 60 -1.10 -10.86 6.05
N LEU A 61 -1.47 -10.48 4.82
CA LEU A 61 -2.11 -9.18 4.54
C LEU A 61 -3.60 -9.14 4.97
N SER A 62 -4.29 -10.30 4.99
CA SER A 62 -5.66 -10.39 5.53
C SER A 62 -5.70 -10.07 7.02
N SER A 63 -4.69 -10.51 7.79
CA SER A 63 -4.58 -10.24 9.23
C SER A 63 -4.39 -8.75 9.55
N ILE A 64 -3.65 -8.00 8.73
CA ILE A 64 -3.46 -6.54 8.93
C ILE A 64 -4.74 -5.76 8.55
N VAL A 65 -5.43 -6.18 7.48
CA VAL A 65 -6.67 -5.53 7.04
C VAL A 65 -7.82 -5.80 8.01
N ASN A 66 -7.95 -7.02 8.56
CA ASN A 66 -8.99 -7.36 9.52
C ASN A 66 -8.77 -6.74 10.91
N LYS A 67 -7.51 -6.53 11.35
CA LYS A 67 -7.23 -5.96 12.68
C LYS A 67 -7.70 -4.51 12.87
N ARG A 68 -8.00 -3.79 11.78
CA ARG A 68 -8.61 -2.44 11.81
C ARG A 68 -10.12 -2.43 12.08
N ARG A 69 -10.82 -3.58 12.10
CA ARG A 69 -12.27 -3.65 12.36
C ARG A 69 -12.65 -4.11 13.79
N GLY A 70 -11.69 -4.38 14.65
CA GLY A 70 -11.93 -4.93 16.00
C GLY A 70 -11.84 -3.94 17.16
N LEU A 71 -11.65 -2.64 16.93
CA LEU A 71 -11.45 -1.65 18.01
C LEU A 71 -12.56 -0.58 18.04
N GLU A 72 -13.82 -0.96 17.78
CA GLU A 72 -14.98 -0.08 17.99
C GLU A 72 -16.19 -0.83 18.59
N ARG A 73 -15.96 -1.83 19.45
CA ARG A 73 -17.00 -2.41 20.33
C ARG A 73 -16.41 -2.77 21.67
N GLY A 74 -16.19 -1.72 22.47
CA GLY A 74 -15.81 -1.80 23.87
C GLY A 74 -16.39 -0.59 24.58
N ALA A 75 -17.71 -0.61 24.77
CA ALA A 75 -18.46 0.17 25.75
C ALA A 75 -19.77 -0.59 26.01
#